data_AF-A0A7Y2H341-F1
#
_entry.id   AF-A0A7Y2H341-F1
#
_cell.length_a   1.000
_cell.length_b   1.000
_cell.length_c   1.000
_cell.angle_alpha   90.00
_cell.angle_beta   90.00
_cell.angle_gamma   90.00
#
_symmetry.space_group_name_H-M   'P 1'
#
loop_
_entity.id
_entity.type
_entity.pdbx_description
1 polymer ?
#
loop_
_entity_poly.entity_id
_entity_poly.type
_entity_poly.pdbx_seq_one_letter_code
_entity_poly.pdbx_strand_id
1 'polypeptide(L)'
;MKPVPTRPPHTVRDTDAADSLELFVITAVASILAVRGYLHLAVYPQVAAGTLHIAHMLWGGLFMLVAIVMLITFWNPRIRRGATMLAGIGWGTFIDELGKFITKDNDYFFQPTFALIYVSFVILLIIFRALARPESFSPEEIEVNEQLRDHLSTADKATSITGRAGNFVLRRRAQVRSVYEYFSAKPWFDELLIGIFVSVALLNLIKVGWYWWTERTLVSDISPFELAIAIASGGLVWLGILNLRRSRLAAMRWFQRSSVVTLLLATPLQFYHHQLGALVGFSGTLSLYIVLRYAIRNEEKTQLKL
;
A
#
# COMPACT_ATOMS: atom_id res chain seq x y z
N MET A 1 28.96 38.19 24.46
CA MET A 1 27.98 37.16 24.03
C MET A 1 28.71 35.85 23.85
N LYS A 2 28.34 34.78 24.56
CA LYS A 2 28.87 33.45 24.27
C LYS A 2 28.23 32.97 22.95
N PRO A 3 29.00 32.45 21.98
CA PRO A 3 28.42 31.88 20.77
C PRO A 3 27.49 30.73 21.17
N VAL A 4 26.24 30.80 20.74
CA VAL A 4 25.31 29.68 20.84
C VAL A 4 25.93 28.54 20.02
N PRO A 5 26.18 27.35 20.59
CA PRO A 5 26.69 26.24 19.81
C PRO A 5 25.65 25.92 18.74
N THR A 6 25.92 26.28 17.49
CA THR A 6 25.09 25.89 16.36
C THR A 6 25.29 24.39 16.19
N ARG A 7 24.35 23.61 16.72
CA ARG A 7 24.26 22.17 16.41
C ARG A 7 24.21 22.03 14.88
N PRO A 8 24.88 21.03 14.29
CA PRO A 8 24.78 20.78 12.86
C PRO A 8 23.31 20.66 12.47
N PRO A 9 22.91 21.14 11.28
CA PRO A 9 21.51 21.04 10.85
C PRO A 9 21.13 19.56 10.79
N HIS A 10 20.30 19.13 11.74
CA HIS A 10 19.71 17.81 11.70
C HIS A 10 18.61 17.83 10.64
N THR A 11 18.72 16.96 9.64
CA THR A 11 17.64 16.74 8.67
C THR A 11 16.41 16.21 9.41
N VAL A 12 15.37 17.03 9.55
CA VAL A 12 14.12 16.62 10.22
C VAL A 12 13.27 15.83 9.24
N ARG A 13 13.04 14.55 9.53
CA ARG A 13 12.15 13.69 8.75
C ARG A 13 10.70 13.83 9.23
N ASP A 14 9.75 13.65 8.32
CA ASP A 14 8.33 13.58 8.66
C ASP A 14 8.04 12.27 9.41
N THR A 15 7.44 12.33 10.59
CA THR A 15 7.10 11.14 11.39
C THR A 15 6.03 10.27 10.73
N ASP A 16 5.23 10.83 9.81
CA ASP A 16 4.24 10.12 8.99
C ASP A 16 4.84 9.55 7.68
N ALA A 17 6.17 9.63 7.49
CA ALA A 17 6.81 9.20 6.24
C ALA A 17 6.55 7.72 5.93
N ALA A 18 6.63 6.83 6.93
CA ALA A 18 6.36 5.40 6.74
C ALA A 18 4.95 5.15 6.19
N ASP A 19 3.96 5.77 6.83
CA ASP A 19 2.55 5.71 6.46
C ASP A 19 2.30 6.27 5.04
N SER A 20 3.02 7.32 4.67
CA SER A 20 2.92 7.97 3.36
C SER A 20 3.55 7.10 2.26
N LEU A 21 4.76 6.60 2.48
CA LEU A 21 5.45 5.74 1.53
C LEU A 21 4.67 4.44 1.29
N GLU A 22 4.10 3.85 2.34
CA GLU A 22 3.22 2.69 2.21
C GLU A 22 1.95 3.01 1.40
N LEU A 23 1.31 4.15 1.65
CA LEU A 23 0.15 4.60 0.87
C LEU A 23 0.48 4.82 -0.61
N PHE A 24 1.65 5.38 -0.91
CA PHE A 24 2.15 5.54 -2.26
C PHE A 24 2.24 4.19 -2.98
N VAL A 25 2.89 3.19 -2.37
CA VAL A 25 3.05 1.87 -3.04
C VAL A 25 1.70 1.17 -3.19
N ILE A 26 0.85 1.19 -2.16
CA ILE A 26 -0.48 0.56 -2.22
C ILE A 26 -1.32 1.19 -3.33
N THR A 27 -1.32 2.52 -3.47
CA THR A 27 -2.08 3.20 -4.53
C THR A 27 -1.47 3.00 -5.91
N ALA A 28 -0.14 2.86 -6.02
CA ALA A 28 0.52 2.47 -7.26
C ALA A 28 0.10 1.08 -7.72
N VAL A 29 0.20 0.06 -6.85
CA VAL A 29 -0.25 -1.31 -7.16
C VAL A 29 -1.74 -1.32 -7.49
N ALA A 30 -2.58 -0.65 -6.69
CA ALA A 30 -4.01 -0.54 -6.95
C ALA A 30 -4.31 0.03 -8.33
N SER A 31 -3.58 1.07 -8.74
CA SER A 31 -3.78 1.73 -10.04
C SER A 31 -3.35 0.83 -11.21
N ILE A 32 -2.24 0.11 -11.11
CA ILE A 32 -1.81 -0.88 -12.12
C ILE A 32 -2.90 -1.93 -12.32
N LEU A 33 -3.37 -2.50 -11.21
CA LEU A 33 -4.41 -3.52 -11.23
C LEU A 33 -5.73 -2.98 -11.78
N ALA A 34 -6.13 -1.76 -11.40
CA ALA A 34 -7.33 -1.11 -11.91
C ALA A 34 -7.26 -0.86 -13.42
N VAL A 35 -6.14 -0.32 -13.91
CA VAL A 35 -5.92 -0.07 -15.35
C VAL A 35 -5.99 -1.38 -16.12
N ARG A 36 -5.26 -2.41 -15.66
CA ARG A 36 -5.26 -3.71 -16.35
C ARG A 36 -6.59 -4.44 -16.25
N GLY A 37 -7.29 -4.34 -15.13
CA GLY A 37 -8.64 -4.88 -14.98
C GLY A 37 -9.63 -4.21 -15.93
N TYR A 38 -9.56 -2.89 -16.06
CA TYR A 38 -10.32 -2.14 -17.05
C TYR A 38 -9.99 -2.60 -18.47
N LEU A 39 -8.71 -2.71 -18.83
CA LEU A 39 -8.29 -3.16 -20.16
C LEU A 39 -8.77 -4.58 -20.46
N HIS A 40 -8.70 -5.50 -19.48
CA HIS A 40 -9.21 -6.86 -19.64
C HIS A 40 -10.73 -6.87 -19.93
N LEU A 41 -11.51 -6.13 -19.14
CA LEU A 41 -12.96 -6.03 -19.30
C LEU A 41 -13.37 -5.37 -20.62
N ALA A 42 -12.57 -4.41 -21.08
CA ALA A 42 -12.82 -3.70 -22.33
C ALA A 42 -12.21 -4.42 -23.57
N VAL A 43 -11.66 -5.63 -23.40
CA VAL A 43 -11.04 -6.43 -24.47
C VAL A 43 -9.84 -5.72 -25.12
N TYR A 44 -9.00 -5.11 -24.29
CA TYR A 44 -7.80 -4.35 -24.68
C TYR A 44 -8.09 -3.34 -25.80
N PRO A 45 -9.01 -2.39 -25.58
CA PRO A 45 -9.39 -1.44 -26.61
C PRO A 45 -8.15 -0.61 -26.94
N GLN A 46 -7.77 -0.58 -28.21
CA GLN A 46 -6.82 0.41 -28.65
C GLN A 46 -7.54 1.77 -28.59
N VAL A 47 -7.24 2.57 -27.57
CA VAL A 47 -7.64 3.98 -27.54
C VAL A 47 -6.78 4.69 -28.60
N ALA A 48 -7.21 4.55 -29.85
CA ALA A 48 -6.62 5.10 -31.05
C ALA A 48 -7.70 5.95 -31.72
N ALA A 49 -7.55 7.26 -31.67
CA ALA A 49 -8.34 8.15 -32.53
C ALA A 49 -7.49 8.43 -33.78
N GLY A 50 -7.63 7.58 -34.80
CA GLY A 50 -6.84 7.69 -36.03
C GLY A 50 -5.33 7.47 -35.79
N THR A 51 -4.50 8.47 -36.10
CA THR A 51 -3.03 8.42 -35.93
C THR A 51 -2.55 8.76 -34.51
N LEU A 52 -3.44 9.16 -33.59
CA LEU A 52 -3.07 9.61 -32.25
C LEU A 52 -3.35 8.52 -31.21
N HIS A 53 -2.29 7.95 -30.65
CA HIS A 53 -2.34 7.14 -29.42
C HIS A 53 -1.96 8.00 -28.22
N ILE A 54 -2.94 8.32 -27.35
CA ILE A 54 -2.66 8.97 -26.07
C ILE A 54 -2.34 7.87 -25.06
N ALA A 55 -1.06 7.75 -24.73
CA ALA A 55 -0.54 6.86 -23.70
C ALA A 55 -1.15 7.20 -22.33
N HIS A 56 -1.67 6.20 -21.59
CA HIS A 56 -2.09 6.40 -20.20
C HIS A 56 -0.92 6.85 -19.31
N MET A 57 0.31 6.60 -19.75
CA MET A 57 1.53 7.16 -19.19
C MET A 57 1.47 8.70 -19.05
N LEU A 58 0.83 9.42 -19.98
CA LEU A 58 0.68 10.88 -19.90
C LEU A 58 -0.22 11.29 -18.73
N TRP A 59 -1.32 10.56 -18.50
CA TRP A 59 -2.17 10.76 -17.33
C TRP A 59 -1.43 10.42 -16.04
N GLY A 60 -0.59 9.37 -16.06
CA GLY A 60 0.32 9.05 -14.96
C GLY A 60 1.25 10.21 -14.62
N GLY A 61 1.91 10.79 -15.63
CA GLY A 61 2.74 11.99 -15.49
C GLY A 61 1.97 13.20 -14.95
N LEU A 62 0.75 13.44 -15.44
CA LEU A 62 -0.10 14.55 -14.97
C LEU A 62 -0.48 14.39 -13.49
N PHE A 63 -0.87 13.18 -13.06
CA PHE A 63 -1.18 12.93 -11.65
C PHE A 63 0.04 13.14 -10.76
N MET A 64 1.23 12.70 -11.19
CA MET A 64 2.47 12.99 -10.46
C MET A 64 2.78 14.49 -10.41
N LEU A 65 2.59 15.23 -11.51
CA LEU A 65 2.77 16.68 -11.55
C LEU A 65 1.83 17.38 -10.56
N VAL A 66 0.54 17.03 -10.55
CA VAL A 66 -0.43 17.59 -9.61
C VAL A 66 -0.03 17.24 -8.17
N ALA A 67 0.43 16.02 -7.90
CA ALA A 67 0.91 15.63 -6.59
C ALA A 67 2.12 16.46 -6.14
N ILE A 68 3.09 16.69 -7.02
CA ILE A 68 4.25 17.56 -6.75
C ILE A 68 3.78 18.98 -6.42
N VAL A 69 2.89 19.56 -7.24
CA VAL A 69 2.31 20.89 -7.00
C VAL A 69 1.64 20.94 -5.62
N MET A 70 0.84 19.93 -5.26
CA MET A 70 0.22 19.88 -3.93
C MET A 70 1.24 19.82 -2.79
N LEU A 71 2.34 19.07 -2.96
CA LEU A 71 3.38 18.89 -1.94
C LEU A 71 4.25 20.14 -1.75
N ILE A 72 4.50 20.93 -2.81
CA ILE A 72 5.25 22.18 -2.72
C ILE A 72 4.38 23.35 -2.21
N THR A 73 3.08 23.35 -2.51
CA THR A 73 2.17 24.43 -2.13
C THR A 73 1.65 24.28 -0.70
N PHE A 74 1.37 23.05 -0.24
CA PHE A 74 0.63 22.84 1.01
C PHE A 74 1.39 21.98 2.02
N TRP A 75 1.44 22.48 3.26
CA TRP A 75 1.99 21.75 4.41
C TRP A 75 0.93 20.94 5.17
N ASN A 76 -0.37 21.20 4.94
CA ASN A 76 -1.47 20.52 5.63
C ASN A 76 -1.38 18.98 5.46
N PRO A 77 -1.38 18.19 6.55
CA PRO A 77 -1.21 16.73 6.47
C PRO A 77 -2.28 16.03 5.63
N ARG A 78 -3.51 16.57 5.62
CA ARG A 78 -4.62 16.07 4.80
C ARG A 78 -4.32 16.19 3.30
N ILE A 79 -3.81 17.35 2.88
CA ILE A 79 -3.48 17.63 1.48
C ILE A 79 -2.27 16.80 1.06
N ARG A 80 -1.22 16.77 1.89
CA ARG A 80 -0.02 15.96 1.64
C ARG A 80 -0.34 14.47 1.50
N ARG A 81 -1.23 13.93 2.35
CA ARG A 81 -1.71 12.54 2.21
C ARG A 81 -2.46 12.31 0.89
N GLY A 82 -3.30 13.26 0.48
CA GLY A 82 -3.97 13.22 -0.83
C GLY A 82 -2.97 13.27 -2.00
N ALA A 83 -1.95 14.12 -1.89
CA ALA A 83 -0.88 14.21 -2.86
C ALA A 83 -0.07 12.90 -2.95
N THR A 84 0.24 12.27 -1.83
CA THR A 84 0.88 10.95 -1.78
C THR A 84 0.05 9.86 -2.48
N MET A 85 -1.28 9.86 -2.29
CA MET A 85 -2.17 8.95 -3.01
C MET A 85 -2.12 9.22 -4.52
N LEU A 86 -2.18 10.49 -4.92
CA LEU A 86 -2.16 10.88 -6.32
C LEU A 86 -0.81 10.59 -6.99
N ALA A 87 0.29 10.77 -6.27
CA ALA A 87 1.63 10.40 -6.72
C ALA A 87 1.73 8.89 -6.95
N GLY A 88 1.19 8.07 -6.03
CA GLY A 88 1.16 6.62 -6.20
C GLY A 88 0.31 6.19 -7.39
N ILE A 89 -0.91 6.74 -7.53
CA ILE A 89 -1.76 6.51 -8.72
C ILE A 89 -1.02 6.90 -10.00
N GLY A 90 -0.42 8.09 -10.02
CA GLY A 90 0.32 8.59 -11.18
C GLY A 90 1.50 7.70 -11.56
N TRP A 91 2.29 7.29 -10.57
CA TRP A 91 3.41 6.37 -10.77
C TRP A 91 2.96 5.00 -11.27
N GLY A 92 1.91 4.43 -10.68
CA GLY A 92 1.41 3.12 -11.09
C GLY A 92 0.81 3.14 -12.50
N THR A 93 0.04 4.17 -12.85
CA THR A 93 -0.45 4.35 -14.24
C THR A 93 0.70 4.58 -15.22
N PHE A 94 1.76 5.31 -14.82
CA PHE A 94 2.94 5.54 -15.64
C PHE A 94 3.71 4.25 -15.93
N ILE A 95 4.03 3.48 -14.89
CA ILE A 95 4.86 2.28 -15.01
C ILE A 95 4.12 1.12 -15.69
N ASP A 96 2.77 1.11 -15.69
CA ASP A 96 1.98 0.07 -16.35
C ASP A 96 2.22 0.01 -17.87
N GLU A 97 2.46 1.16 -18.50
CA GLU A 97 2.70 1.24 -19.95
C GLU A 97 4.16 1.02 -20.34
N LEU A 98 5.05 0.73 -19.39
CA LEU A 98 6.49 0.56 -19.64
C LEU A 98 6.78 -0.44 -20.77
N GLY A 99 5.96 -1.49 -20.94
CA GLY A 99 6.18 -2.52 -21.97
C GLY A 99 6.02 -2.04 -23.39
N LYS A 100 5.05 -1.15 -23.62
CA LYS A 100 4.86 -0.50 -24.92
C LYS A 100 6.05 0.35 -25.33
N PHE A 101 6.89 0.82 -24.41
CA PHE A 101 7.98 1.74 -24.75
C PHE A 101 9.38 1.12 -24.65
N ILE A 102 9.48 -0.14 -24.21
CA ILE A 102 10.75 -0.88 -24.19
C ILE A 102 11.00 -1.59 -25.52
N THR A 103 9.95 -2.05 -26.19
CA THR A 103 10.06 -2.80 -27.45
C THR A 103 9.90 -1.89 -28.65
N LYS A 104 10.61 -2.18 -29.75
CA LYS A 104 10.47 -1.44 -31.02
C LYS A 104 9.06 -1.56 -31.60
N ASP A 105 8.35 -2.63 -31.27
CA ASP A 105 7.02 -2.96 -31.82
C ASP A 105 5.87 -2.56 -30.87
N ASN A 106 6.16 -1.85 -29.78
CA ASN A 106 5.21 -1.45 -28.75
C ASN A 106 4.36 -2.60 -28.15
N ASP A 107 4.97 -3.76 -27.94
CA ASP A 107 4.33 -4.94 -27.37
C ASP A 107 4.00 -4.73 -25.88
N TYR A 108 2.71 -4.68 -25.56
CA TYR A 108 2.20 -4.52 -24.19
C TYR A 108 2.47 -5.75 -23.30
N PHE A 109 2.70 -6.92 -23.90
CA PHE A 109 2.89 -8.20 -23.19
C PHE A 109 4.34 -8.67 -23.17
N PHE A 110 5.30 -7.81 -23.53
CA PHE A 110 6.71 -8.15 -23.51
C PHE A 110 7.13 -8.66 -22.12
N GLN A 111 7.40 -9.97 -22.01
CA GLN A 111 7.59 -10.64 -20.73
C GLN A 111 8.64 -9.97 -19.81
N PRO A 112 9.76 -9.42 -20.31
CA PRO A 112 10.73 -8.70 -19.47
C PRO A 112 10.20 -7.44 -18.79
N THR A 113 9.16 -6.80 -19.32
CA THR A 113 8.55 -5.60 -18.71
C THR A 113 8.02 -5.88 -17.31
N PHE A 114 7.43 -7.05 -17.09
CA PHE A 114 6.93 -7.45 -15.78
C PHE A 114 8.05 -7.58 -14.76
N ALA A 115 9.17 -8.14 -15.17
CA ALA A 115 10.36 -8.23 -14.33
C ALA A 115 10.88 -6.83 -13.98
N LEU A 116 10.86 -5.88 -14.92
CA LEU A 116 11.27 -4.50 -14.68
C LEU A 116 10.32 -3.75 -13.72
N ILE A 117 9.00 -3.89 -13.90
CA ILE A 117 8.01 -3.34 -12.97
C ILE A 117 8.26 -3.93 -11.58
N TYR A 118 8.39 -5.26 -11.46
CA TYR A 118 8.65 -5.91 -10.18
C TYR A 118 9.95 -5.45 -9.51
N VAL A 119 11.06 -5.43 -10.26
CA VAL A 119 12.36 -4.95 -9.75
C VAL A 119 12.24 -3.49 -9.29
N SER A 120 11.50 -2.65 -10.01
CA SER A 120 11.26 -1.26 -9.59
C SER A 120 10.53 -1.20 -8.24
N PHE A 121 9.50 -2.02 -8.02
CA PHE A 121 8.80 -2.09 -6.73
C PHE A 121 9.69 -2.61 -5.62
N VAL A 122 10.51 -3.64 -5.87
CA VAL A 122 11.46 -4.17 -4.88
C VAL A 122 12.48 -3.09 -4.49
N ILE A 123 13.05 -2.38 -5.46
CA ILE A 123 13.99 -1.28 -5.21
C ILE A 123 13.30 -0.16 -4.42
N LEU A 124 12.10 0.26 -4.81
CA LEU A 124 11.32 1.27 -4.09
C LEU A 124 11.06 0.84 -2.64
N LEU A 125 10.70 -0.42 -2.39
CA LEU A 125 10.46 -0.92 -1.05
C LEU A 125 11.73 -0.94 -0.19
N ILE A 126 12.88 -1.29 -0.77
CA ILE A 126 14.17 -1.23 -0.07
C ILE A 126 14.51 0.21 0.30
N ILE A 127 14.37 1.14 -0.65
CA ILE A 127 14.61 2.57 -0.42
C ILE A 127 13.65 3.10 0.65
N PHE A 128 12.36 2.81 0.55
CA PHE A 128 11.36 3.30 1.50
C PHE A 128 11.59 2.74 2.90
N ARG A 129 11.96 1.46 3.02
CA ARG A 129 12.36 0.89 4.32
C ARG A 129 13.64 1.50 4.87
N ALA A 130 14.59 1.92 4.02
CA ALA A 130 15.78 2.62 4.46
C ALA A 130 15.45 4.02 4.98
N LEU A 131 14.53 4.74 4.31
CA LEU A 131 14.13 6.10 4.67
C LEU A 131 13.20 6.16 5.89
N ALA A 132 12.33 5.16 6.08
CA ALA A 132 11.24 5.21 7.05
C ALA A 132 11.51 4.49 8.38
N ARG A 133 12.77 4.30 8.78
CA ARG A 133 13.13 3.52 9.99
C ARG A 133 12.68 4.24 11.29
N PRO A 134 11.70 3.71 12.04
CA PRO A 134 11.12 4.41 13.19
C PRO A 134 12.04 4.51 14.41
N GLU A 135 12.93 3.53 14.61
CA GLU A 135 13.80 3.44 15.79
C GLU A 135 14.94 4.48 15.81
N SER A 136 14.94 5.43 14.87
CA SER A 136 16.02 6.39 14.66
C SER A 136 15.61 7.85 14.79
N PHE A 137 14.35 8.15 15.15
CA PHE A 137 13.96 9.55 15.32
C PHE A 137 14.57 10.12 16.60
N SER A 138 15.25 11.26 16.47
CA SER A 138 15.73 11.98 17.64
C SER A 138 14.53 12.59 18.40
N PRO A 139 14.65 12.83 19.72
CA PRO A 139 13.62 13.54 20.48
C PRO A 139 13.25 14.90 19.86
N GLU A 140 14.24 15.58 19.26
CA GLU A 140 14.06 16.86 18.56
C GLU A 140 13.25 16.70 17.26
N GLU A 141 13.47 15.62 16.47
CA GLU A 141 12.64 15.32 15.30
C GLU A 141 11.17 15.10 15.69
N ILE A 142 10.94 14.38 16.78
CA ILE A 142 9.59 14.13 17.30
C ILE A 142 8.93 15.45 17.72
N GLU A 143 9.62 16.24 18.52
CA GLU A 143 9.11 17.52 19.02
C GLU A 143 8.75 18.49 17.89
N VAL A 144 9.64 18.65 16.89
CA VAL A 144 9.38 19.53 15.74
C VAL A 144 8.16 19.05 14.94
N ASN A 145 8.03 17.74 14.71
CA ASN A 145 6.86 17.19 14.02
C ASN A 145 5.58 17.41 14.83
N GLU A 146 5.59 17.15 16.13
CA GLU A 146 4.44 17.35 17.01
C GLU A 146 3.98 18.81 17.02
N GLN A 147 4.90 19.75 17.20
CA GLN A 147 4.60 21.18 17.17
C GLN A 147 4.03 21.60 15.81
N LEU A 148 4.66 21.20 14.70
CA LEU A 148 4.16 21.50 13.36
C LEU A 148 2.75 20.93 13.14
N ARG A 149 2.51 19.69 13.56
CA ARG A 149 1.20 19.03 13.40
C ARG A 149 0.12 19.72 14.25
N ASP A 150 0.44 20.15 15.46
CA ASP A 150 -0.52 20.85 16.32
C ASP A 150 -0.96 22.19 15.69
N HIS A 151 0.01 23.00 15.26
CA HIS A 151 -0.24 24.29 14.57
C HIS A 151 -1.02 24.12 13.27
N LEU A 152 -0.69 23.11 12.46
CA LEU A 152 -1.44 22.83 11.23
C LEU A 152 -2.86 22.32 11.53
N SER A 153 -3.04 21.55 12.60
CA SER A 153 -4.36 21.04 12.98
C SER A 153 -5.31 22.12 13.47
N THR A 154 -4.80 23.12 14.20
CA THR A 154 -5.56 24.27 14.68
C THR A 154 -5.92 25.20 13.53
N ALA A 155 -4.97 25.50 12.63
CA ALA A 155 -5.22 26.28 11.42
C ALA A 155 -6.24 25.60 10.48
N ASP A 156 -6.15 24.28 10.30
CA ASP A 156 -7.08 23.50 9.46
C ASP A 156 -8.50 23.48 10.07
N LYS A 157 -8.64 23.39 11.39
CA LYS A 157 -9.95 23.53 12.08
C LYS A 157 -10.55 24.92 11.89
N ALA A 158 -9.74 25.98 11.99
CA ALA A 158 -10.19 27.35 11.77
C ALA A 158 -10.66 27.58 10.33
N THR A 159 -10.02 26.93 9.36
CA THR A 159 -10.34 27.06 7.93
C THR A 159 -11.49 26.13 7.49
N SER A 160 -11.68 24.98 8.14
CA SER A 160 -12.64 23.93 7.73
C SER A 160 -14.09 24.15 8.17
N ILE A 161 -14.43 25.33 8.69
CA ILE A 161 -15.83 25.72 8.99
C ILE A 161 -16.65 25.93 7.71
N THR A 162 -16.05 25.97 6.51
CA THR A 162 -16.76 26.25 5.25
C THR A 162 -16.41 25.28 4.12
N GLY A 163 -17.24 24.24 3.86
CA GLY A 163 -17.12 23.49 2.59
C GLY A 163 -17.97 22.21 2.44
N ARG A 164 -18.86 22.19 1.43
CA ARG A 164 -19.78 21.07 1.08
C ARG A 164 -19.05 19.76 0.70
N ALA A 165 -17.87 19.84 0.09
CA ALA A 165 -17.05 18.67 -0.29
C ALA A 165 -16.38 17.98 0.90
N GLY A 166 -15.98 18.75 1.93
CA GLY A 166 -15.43 18.19 3.17
C GLY A 166 -16.45 17.29 3.87
N ASN A 167 -17.72 17.69 3.86
CA ASN A 167 -18.80 16.93 4.49
C ASN A 167 -19.03 15.55 3.87
N PHE A 168 -18.85 15.37 2.55
CA PHE A 168 -19.01 14.06 1.91
C PHE A 168 -17.91 13.08 2.33
N VAL A 169 -16.64 13.51 2.27
CA VAL A 169 -15.49 12.69 2.66
C VAL A 169 -15.54 12.36 4.16
N LEU A 170 -15.91 13.33 4.99
CA LEU A 170 -16.08 13.12 6.44
C LEU A 170 -17.21 12.14 6.74
N ARG A 171 -18.36 12.24 6.06
CA ARG A 171 -19.49 11.30 6.21
C ARG A 171 -19.12 9.88 5.76
N ARG A 172 -18.45 9.73 4.61
CA ARG A 172 -18.00 8.41 4.15
C ARG A 172 -16.99 7.78 5.11
N ARG A 173 -16.05 8.57 5.63
CA ARG A 173 -15.12 8.11 6.68
C ARG A 173 -15.85 7.70 7.94
N ALA A 174 -16.82 8.50 8.39
CA ALA A 174 -17.64 8.18 9.56
C ALA A 174 -18.47 6.90 9.37
N GLN A 175 -19.02 6.69 8.16
CA GLN A 175 -19.78 5.49 7.82
C GLN A 175 -18.91 4.23 7.82
N VAL A 176 -17.75 4.27 7.15
CA VAL A 176 -16.80 3.13 7.15
C VAL A 176 -16.34 2.83 8.58
N ARG A 177 -16.09 3.88 9.36
CA ARG A 177 -15.72 3.77 10.76
C ARG A 177 -16.80 3.11 11.61
N SER A 178 -18.06 3.54 11.49
CA SER A 178 -19.16 2.99 12.28
C SER A 178 -19.43 1.52 11.95
N VAL A 179 -19.28 1.14 10.67
CA VAL A 179 -19.41 -0.26 10.25
C VAL A 179 -18.31 -1.11 10.89
N TYR A 180 -17.06 -0.66 10.83
CA TYR A 180 -15.97 -1.34 11.51
C TYR A 180 -16.22 -1.42 13.01
N GLU A 181 -16.55 -0.31 13.68
CA GLU A 181 -16.74 -0.26 15.13
C GLU A 181 -17.84 -1.23 15.57
N TYR A 182 -18.93 -1.32 14.81
CA TYR A 182 -20.01 -2.28 15.04
C TYR A 182 -19.55 -3.74 14.98
N PHE A 183 -18.78 -4.11 13.94
CA PHE A 183 -18.30 -5.49 13.77
C PHE A 183 -17.17 -5.84 14.74
N SER A 184 -16.21 -4.94 14.94
CA SER A 184 -15.06 -5.13 15.82
C SER A 184 -15.42 -5.19 17.31
N ALA A 185 -16.59 -4.68 17.70
CA ALA A 185 -17.12 -4.84 19.05
C ALA A 185 -17.61 -6.27 19.33
N LYS A 186 -17.75 -7.12 18.30
CA LYS A 186 -18.17 -8.51 18.48
C LYS A 186 -16.97 -9.40 18.81
N PRO A 187 -17.10 -10.34 19.75
CA PRO A 187 -16.00 -11.22 20.13
C PRO A 187 -15.50 -12.03 18.94
N TRP A 188 -16.41 -12.58 18.11
CA TRP A 188 -16.09 -13.41 16.94
C TRP A 188 -15.24 -12.73 15.86
N PHE A 189 -15.10 -11.40 15.88
CA PHE A 189 -14.44 -10.66 14.83
C PHE A 189 -12.95 -11.00 14.72
N ASP A 190 -12.30 -11.17 15.87
CA ASP A 190 -10.88 -11.52 15.91
C ASP A 190 -10.64 -12.95 15.46
N GLU A 191 -11.47 -13.90 15.90
CA GLU A 191 -11.36 -15.29 15.44
C GLU A 191 -11.65 -15.40 13.94
N LEU A 192 -12.59 -14.61 13.41
CA LEU A 192 -12.82 -14.54 11.98
C LEU A 192 -11.59 -14.00 11.26
N LEU A 193 -11.00 -12.90 11.73
CA LEU A 193 -9.83 -12.29 11.11
C LEU A 193 -8.64 -13.26 11.10
N ILE A 194 -8.33 -13.86 12.24
CA ILE A 194 -7.28 -14.88 12.37
C ILE A 194 -7.61 -16.08 11.48
N GLY A 195 -8.86 -16.55 11.50
CA GLY A 195 -9.34 -17.65 10.68
C GLY A 195 -9.08 -17.41 9.19
N ILE A 196 -9.38 -16.20 8.69
CA ILE A 196 -9.09 -15.84 7.29
C ILE A 196 -7.59 -15.91 7.01
N PHE A 197 -6.73 -15.36 7.86
CA PHE A 197 -5.27 -15.42 7.66
C PHE A 197 -4.74 -16.86 7.69
N VAL A 198 -5.23 -17.69 8.62
CA VAL A 198 -4.88 -19.10 8.71
C VAL A 198 -5.34 -19.83 7.45
N SER A 199 -6.56 -19.62 6.98
CA SER A 199 -7.06 -20.20 5.74
C SER A 199 -6.20 -19.81 4.54
N VAL A 200 -5.83 -18.53 4.40
CA VAL A 200 -4.94 -18.07 3.32
C VAL A 200 -3.56 -18.73 3.42
N ALA A 201 -2.97 -18.81 4.62
CA ALA A 201 -1.69 -19.46 4.82
C ALA A 201 -1.74 -20.97 4.49
N LEU A 202 -2.80 -21.67 4.88
CA LEU A 202 -3.02 -23.08 4.56
C LEU A 202 -3.19 -23.30 3.05
N LEU A 203 -3.98 -22.46 2.38
CA LEU A 203 -4.13 -22.51 0.92
C LEU A 203 -2.79 -22.31 0.21
N ASN A 204 -1.95 -21.39 0.70
CA ASN A 204 -0.61 -21.20 0.17
C ASN A 204 0.29 -22.42 0.40
N LEU A 205 0.22 -23.08 1.56
CA LEU A 205 0.95 -24.32 1.82
C LEU A 205 0.50 -25.46 0.91
N ILE A 206 -0.81 -25.59 0.66
CA ILE A 206 -1.35 -26.57 -0.29
C ILE A 206 -0.80 -26.30 -1.69
N LYS A 207 -0.80 -25.05 -2.15
CA LYS A 207 -0.19 -24.67 -3.45
C LYS A 207 1.29 -25.06 -3.52
N VAL A 208 2.05 -24.80 -2.45
CA VAL A 208 3.47 -25.17 -2.36
C VAL A 208 3.62 -26.69 -2.46
N GLY A 209 2.89 -27.45 -1.64
CA GLY A 209 2.94 -28.91 -1.63
C GLY A 209 2.54 -29.52 -2.98
N TRP A 210 1.50 -28.97 -3.61
CA TRP A 210 1.03 -29.38 -4.93
C TRP A 210 2.08 -29.14 -6.02
N TYR A 211 2.77 -27.99 -5.97
CA TYR A 211 3.88 -27.66 -6.87
C TYR A 211 5.05 -28.64 -6.75
N TRP A 212 5.35 -29.12 -5.54
CA TRP A 212 6.42 -30.10 -5.31
C TRP A 212 6.01 -31.54 -5.67
N TRP A 213 4.74 -31.89 -5.49
CA TRP A 213 4.22 -33.24 -5.72
C TRP A 213 4.03 -33.57 -7.19
N THR A 214 3.49 -32.63 -7.96
CA THR A 214 3.34 -32.79 -9.41
C THR A 214 4.73 -32.58 -10.01
N GLU A 215 5.27 -33.49 -10.83
CA GLU A 215 6.66 -33.50 -11.38
C GLU A 215 7.02 -32.27 -12.26
N ARG A 216 6.78 -31.04 -11.80
CA ARG A 216 6.87 -29.74 -12.47
C ARG A 216 6.13 -29.63 -13.81
N THR A 217 5.40 -30.66 -14.24
CA THR A 217 4.88 -30.83 -15.61
C THR A 217 3.47 -30.31 -15.83
N LEU A 218 2.63 -30.14 -14.79
CA LEU A 218 1.22 -29.71 -14.91
C LEU A 218 0.86 -28.39 -14.19
N VAL A 219 1.78 -27.80 -13.42
CA VAL A 219 1.57 -26.55 -12.66
C VAL A 219 2.57 -25.47 -13.12
N SER A 220 2.83 -25.42 -14.43
CA SER A 220 3.86 -24.60 -15.07
C SER A 220 3.72 -23.08 -14.88
N ASP A 221 2.60 -22.62 -14.33
CA ASP A 221 2.25 -21.20 -14.29
C ASP A 221 2.69 -20.48 -13.00
N ILE A 222 3.21 -21.20 -11.99
CA ILE A 222 3.67 -20.58 -10.74
C ILE A 222 5.19 -20.34 -10.80
N SER A 223 5.58 -19.07 -10.73
CA SER A 223 7.00 -18.68 -10.68
C SER A 223 7.66 -19.06 -9.34
N PRO A 224 8.93 -19.53 -9.32
CA PRO A 224 9.67 -19.76 -8.07
C PRO A 224 9.72 -18.53 -7.14
N PHE A 225 9.70 -17.32 -7.71
CA PHE A 225 9.64 -16.07 -6.94
C PHE A 225 8.30 -15.90 -6.23
N GLU A 226 7.20 -16.24 -6.89
CA GLU A 226 5.86 -16.18 -6.30
C GLU A 226 5.77 -17.14 -5.11
N LEU A 227 6.35 -18.33 -5.26
CA LEU A 227 6.44 -19.33 -4.19
C LEU A 227 7.24 -18.80 -2.98
N ALA A 228 8.40 -18.17 -3.24
CA ALA A 228 9.24 -17.60 -2.18
C ALA A 228 8.50 -16.49 -1.39
N ILE A 229 7.75 -15.63 -2.09
CA ILE A 229 6.93 -14.59 -1.46
C ILE A 229 5.76 -15.20 -0.67
N ALA A 230 5.11 -16.25 -1.20
CA ALA A 230 4.04 -16.96 -0.51
C ALA A 230 4.55 -17.62 0.79
N ILE A 231 5.72 -18.23 0.76
CA ILE A 231 6.38 -18.80 1.95
C ILE A 231 6.74 -17.69 2.95
N ALA A 232 7.34 -16.59 2.49
CA ALA A 232 7.69 -15.46 3.35
C ALA A 232 6.46 -14.84 4.03
N SER A 233 5.40 -14.56 3.26
CA SER A 233 4.14 -14.02 3.79
C SER A 233 3.41 -15.00 4.71
N GLY A 234 3.41 -16.30 4.39
CA GLY A 234 2.89 -17.36 5.26
C GLY A 234 3.67 -17.47 6.57
N GLY A 235 4.99 -17.35 6.53
CA GLY A 235 5.85 -17.29 7.71
C GLY A 235 5.51 -16.11 8.63
N LEU A 236 5.17 -14.94 8.05
CA LEU A 236 4.69 -13.79 8.83
C LEU A 236 3.34 -14.07 9.50
N VAL A 237 2.42 -14.77 8.84
CA VAL A 237 1.16 -15.23 9.46
C VAL A 237 1.45 -16.16 10.64
N TRP A 238 2.34 -17.13 10.45
CA TRP A 238 2.76 -18.05 11.52
C TRP A 238 3.34 -17.32 12.73
N LEU A 239 4.22 -16.33 12.50
CA LEU A 239 4.73 -15.49 13.59
C LEU A 239 3.61 -14.73 14.29
N GLY A 240 2.60 -14.26 13.56
CA GLY A 240 1.40 -13.65 14.15
C GLY A 240 0.65 -14.61 15.07
N ILE A 241 0.39 -15.83 14.62
CA ILE A 241 -0.27 -16.88 15.40
C ILE A 241 0.50 -17.18 16.69
N LEU A 242 1.82 -17.35 16.61
CA LEU A 242 2.67 -17.61 17.78
C LEU A 242 2.64 -16.47 18.80
N ASN A 243 2.47 -15.23 18.34
CA ASN A 243 2.39 -14.05 19.20
C ASN A 243 1.00 -13.80 19.79
N LEU A 244 -0.06 -14.49 19.34
CA LEU A 244 -1.42 -14.34 19.90
C LEU A 244 -1.46 -14.61 21.41
N ARG A 245 -0.64 -15.56 21.88
CA ARG A 245 -0.55 -15.90 23.32
C ARG A 245 0.14 -14.84 24.16
N ARG A 246 0.94 -13.97 23.54
CA ARG A 246 1.71 -12.92 24.24
C ARG A 246 1.01 -11.58 24.19
N SER A 247 0.61 -11.15 23.01
CA SER A 247 -0.03 -9.85 22.80
C SER A 247 -0.85 -9.85 21.52
N ARG A 248 -2.13 -9.53 21.65
CA ARG A 248 -3.05 -9.31 20.53
C ARG A 248 -2.51 -8.29 19.55
N LEU A 249 -1.99 -7.17 20.05
CA LEU A 249 -1.38 -6.10 19.25
C LEU A 249 -0.18 -6.60 18.44
N ALA A 250 0.69 -7.42 19.06
CA ALA A 250 1.85 -7.98 18.36
C ALA A 250 1.42 -8.94 17.23
N ALA A 251 0.41 -9.78 17.47
CA ALA A 251 -0.14 -10.67 16.45
C ALA A 251 -0.73 -9.89 15.26
N MET A 252 -1.55 -8.86 15.53
CA MET A 252 -2.13 -8.01 14.50
C MET A 252 -1.08 -7.32 13.63
N ARG A 253 0.03 -6.84 14.24
CA ARG A 253 1.15 -6.24 13.49
C ARG A 253 1.83 -7.25 12.56
N TRP A 254 1.96 -8.51 12.94
CA TRP A 254 2.48 -9.56 12.06
C TRP A 254 1.53 -9.90 10.91
N PHE A 255 0.22 -9.97 11.17
CA PHE A 255 -0.79 -10.13 10.11
C PHE A 255 -0.81 -8.93 9.14
N GLN A 256 -0.61 -7.72 9.66
CA GLN A 256 -0.49 -6.51 8.84
C GLN A 256 0.75 -6.60 7.94
N ARG A 257 1.91 -6.96 8.50
CA ARG A 257 3.15 -7.16 7.72
C ARG A 257 2.97 -8.21 6.63
N SER A 258 2.31 -9.32 6.93
CA SER A 258 1.97 -10.34 5.94
C SER A 258 1.12 -9.76 4.80
N SER A 259 0.03 -9.05 5.14
CA SER A 259 -0.86 -8.41 4.17
C SER A 259 -0.12 -7.43 3.26
N VAL A 260 0.78 -6.61 3.83
CA VAL A 260 1.61 -5.68 3.06
C VAL A 260 2.54 -6.44 2.11
N VAL A 261 3.20 -7.51 2.56
CA VAL A 261 4.05 -8.33 1.69
C VAL A 261 3.23 -8.94 0.55
N THR A 262 2.04 -9.49 0.84
CA THR A 262 1.16 -10.06 -0.17
C THR A 262 0.69 -9.00 -1.17
N LEU A 263 0.18 -7.86 -0.70
CA LEU A 263 -0.29 -6.77 -1.56
C LEU A 263 0.80 -6.22 -2.47
N LEU A 264 2.01 -6.03 -1.93
CA LEU A 264 3.06 -5.30 -2.64
C LEU A 264 3.95 -6.20 -3.49
N LEU A 265 4.12 -7.47 -3.11
CA LEU A 265 5.03 -8.39 -3.82
C LEU A 265 4.29 -9.53 -4.53
N ALA A 266 3.31 -10.16 -3.88
CA ALA A 266 2.65 -11.33 -4.47
C ALA A 266 1.61 -10.93 -5.53
N THR A 267 0.76 -9.95 -5.23
CA THR A 267 -0.34 -9.57 -6.12
C THR A 267 0.11 -9.08 -7.50
N PRO A 268 1.14 -8.19 -7.64
CA PRO A 268 1.59 -7.77 -8.96
C PRO A 268 2.09 -8.94 -9.82
N LEU A 269 2.75 -9.94 -9.21
CA LEU A 269 3.19 -11.17 -9.89
C LEU A 269 1.99 -12.03 -10.29
N GLN A 270 1.03 -12.23 -9.38
CA GLN A 270 -0.17 -13.02 -9.66
C GLN A 270 -0.98 -12.47 -10.81
N PHE A 271 -1.03 -11.14 -10.97
CA PHE A 271 -1.77 -10.53 -12.05
C PHE A 271 -1.22 -10.92 -13.43
N TYR A 272 0.09 -11.19 -13.53
CA TYR A 272 0.70 -11.62 -14.79
C TYR A 272 0.12 -12.95 -15.30
N HIS A 273 -0.06 -13.91 -14.39
CA HIS A 273 -0.57 -15.24 -14.74
C HIS A 273 -2.11 -15.33 -14.66
N HIS A 274 -2.73 -14.61 -13.72
CA HIS A 274 -4.14 -14.76 -13.37
C HIS A 274 -4.82 -13.40 -13.09
N GLN A 275 -5.12 -12.65 -14.15
CA GLN A 275 -5.61 -11.26 -14.09
C GLN A 275 -6.83 -11.05 -13.16
N LEU A 276 -7.93 -11.78 -13.37
CA LEU A 276 -9.13 -11.65 -12.53
C LEU A 276 -8.93 -12.19 -11.11
N GLY A 277 -8.23 -13.32 -10.97
CA GLY A 277 -7.93 -13.91 -9.66
C GLY A 277 -7.09 -12.98 -8.79
N ALA A 278 -6.12 -12.29 -9.39
CA ALA A 278 -5.29 -11.31 -8.71
C ALA A 278 -6.06 -10.06 -8.27
N LEU A 279 -7.08 -9.61 -9.01
CA LEU A 279 -7.94 -8.49 -8.58
C LEU A 279 -8.78 -8.82 -7.36
N VAL A 280 -9.36 -10.03 -7.34
CA VAL A 280 -10.13 -10.52 -6.20
C VAL A 280 -9.21 -10.70 -4.99
N GLY A 281 -8.06 -11.34 -5.20
CA GLY A 281 -7.03 -11.50 -4.16
C GLY A 281 -6.58 -10.16 -3.60
N PHE A 282 -6.22 -9.20 -4.45
CA PHE A 282 -5.85 -7.84 -4.08
C PHE A 282 -6.92 -7.17 -3.21
N SER A 283 -8.17 -7.18 -3.68
CA SER A 283 -9.29 -6.52 -3.00
C SER A 283 -9.54 -7.12 -1.62
N GLY A 284 -9.45 -8.45 -1.52
CA GLY A 284 -9.53 -9.18 -0.25
C GLY A 284 -8.40 -8.80 0.70
N THR A 285 -7.15 -8.87 0.23
CA THR A 285 -5.97 -8.53 1.06
C THR A 285 -5.95 -7.05 1.45
N LEU A 286 -6.41 -6.15 0.57
CA LEU A 286 -6.51 -4.71 0.85
C LEU A 286 -7.56 -4.45 1.93
N SER A 287 -8.69 -5.16 1.88
CA SER A 287 -9.73 -5.08 2.90
C SER A 287 -9.21 -5.56 4.26
N LEU A 288 -8.51 -6.69 4.30
CA LEU A 288 -7.86 -7.21 5.51
C LEU A 288 -6.82 -6.23 6.06
N TYR A 289 -6.00 -5.65 5.18
CA TYR A 289 -5.02 -4.65 5.55
C TYR A 289 -5.66 -3.41 6.21
N ILE A 290 -6.73 -2.88 5.61
CA ILE A 290 -7.46 -1.72 6.15
C ILE A 290 -8.05 -2.05 7.53
N VAL A 291 -8.68 -3.22 7.65
CA VAL A 291 -9.28 -3.73 8.89
C VAL A 291 -8.21 -3.85 9.99
N LEU A 292 -7.09 -4.51 9.70
CA LEU A 292 -5.98 -4.67 10.64
C LEU A 292 -5.41 -3.33 11.09
N ARG A 293 -5.21 -2.40 10.14
CA ARG A 293 -4.67 -1.08 10.45
C ARG A 293 -5.58 -0.29 11.38
N TYR A 294 -6.90 -0.44 11.22
CA TYR A 294 -7.84 0.14 12.15
C TYR A 294 -7.80 -0.56 13.51
N ALA A 295 -7.79 -1.90 13.53
CA ALA A 295 -7.74 -2.70 14.76
C ALA A 295 -6.53 -2.34 15.63
N ILE A 296 -5.34 -2.27 15.02
CA ILE A 296 -4.09 -1.89 15.68
C ILE A 296 -4.21 -0.49 16.31
N ARG A 297 -4.68 0.50 15.55
CA ARG A 297 -4.85 1.87 16.06
C ARG A 297 -5.86 1.97 17.21
N ASN A 298 -6.88 1.12 17.21
CA ASN A 298 -7.87 1.10 18.29
C ASN A 298 -7.31 0.42 19.56
N GLU A 299 -6.57 -0.66 19.39
CA GLU A 299 -5.90 -1.37 20.48
C GLU A 299 -4.84 -0.50 21.16
N GLU A 300 -4.02 0.21 20.39
CA GLU A 300 -3.02 1.16 20.91
C GLU A 300 -3.65 2.24 21.79
N LYS A 301 -4.80 2.79 21.37
CA LYS A 301 -5.56 3.77 22.17
C LYS A 301 -6.13 3.19 23.46
N THR A 302 -6.47 1.91 23.47
CA THR A 302 -7.02 1.24 24.65
C THR A 302 -5.90 0.98 25.65
N GLN A 303 -4.72 0.57 25.19
CA GLN A 303 -3.54 0.36 26.05
C GLN A 303 -3.00 1.67 26.64
N LEU A 304 -3.08 2.79 25.93
CA LEU A 304 -2.67 4.12 26.45
C LEU A 304 -3.60 4.70 27.53
N LYS A 305 -4.79 4.09 27.74
CA LYS A 305 -5.77 4.52 28.75
C LYS A 305 -5.71 3.70 30.05
N LEU A 306 -4.92 2.63 30.08
CA LEU A 306 -4.69 1.75 31.22
C LEU A 306 -3.33 2.09 31.86
#